data_AF-A0AAJ1PIW9-F1
#
_entry.id   AF-A0AAJ1PIW9-F1
#
_cell.length_a   1.000
_cell.length_b   1.000
_cell.length_c   1.000
_cell.angle_alpha   90.00
_cell.angle_beta   90.00
_cell.angle_gamma   90.00
#
_symmetry.space_group_name_H-M   'P 1'
#
loop_
_entity.id
_entity.type
_entity.pdbx_description
1 polymer ?
#
loop_
_entity_poly.entity_id
_entity_poly.type
_entity_poly.pdbx_seq_one_letter_code
_entity_poly.pdbx_strand_id
1 'polypeptide(L)' 'MLTYDEFKQAIDHGYITGDTVAIVRKNGQIFDYVLPHESVRSWEVVTEERVEAVLKELHCIK' A
#
# COMPACT_ATOMS: atom_id res chain seq x y z
N MET A 1 1.94 -7.74 6.35
CA MET A 1 0.93 -6.83 6.93
C MET A 1 1.65 -5.51 7.02
N LEU A 2 1.25 -4.58 6.16
CA LEU A 2 1.90 -3.30 6.00
C LEU A 2 1.59 -2.43 7.22
N THR A 3 2.59 -1.72 7.73
CA THR A 3 2.41 -0.77 8.83
C THR A 3 2.39 0.67 8.33
N TYR A 4 1.86 1.57 9.17
CA TYR A 4 1.85 3.00 8.88
C TYR A 4 3.26 3.54 8.65
N ASP A 5 4.23 3.18 9.49
CA ASP A 5 5.59 3.71 9.43
C ASP A 5 6.33 3.24 8.18
N GLU A 6 6.20 1.96 7.80
CA GLU A 6 6.78 1.42 6.57
C GLU A 6 6.22 2.12 5.33
N PHE A 7 4.89 2.29 5.26
CA PHE A 7 4.25 2.95 4.13
C PHE A 7 4.61 4.43 4.06
N LYS A 8 4.70 5.10 5.21
CA LYS A 8 5.12 6.50 5.29
C LYS A 8 6.56 6.69 4.86
N GLN A 9 7.47 5.80 5.28
CA GLN A 9 8.86 5.84 4.83
C GLN A 9 8.99 5.70 3.31
N ALA A 10 8.18 4.85 2.68
CA ALA A 10 8.17 4.68 1.23
C ALA A 10 7.76 5.97 0.48
N ILE A 11 6.81 6.73 1.04
CA ILE A 11 6.42 8.05 0.53
C ILE A 11 7.54 9.07 0.77
N ASP A 12 8.04 9.17 2.00
CA ASP A 12 9.06 10.16 2.39
C ASP A 12 10.38 9.98 1.62
N HIS A 13 10.73 8.74 1.26
CA HIS A 13 11.90 8.42 0.43
C HIS A 13 11.63 8.51 -1.08
N GLY A 14 10.41 8.84 -1.49
CA GLY A 14 10.04 9.03 -2.90
C GLY A 14 9.92 7.74 -3.72
N TYR A 15 9.72 6.59 -3.08
CA TYR A 15 9.36 5.36 -3.80
C TYR A 15 7.91 5.41 -4.31
N ILE A 16 7.02 6.06 -3.54
CA ILE A 16 5.63 6.32 -3.90
C ILE A 16 5.49 7.83 -4.14
N THR A 17 5.30 8.22 -5.40
CA THR A 17 5.24 9.64 -5.81
C THR A 17 3.90 10.07 -6.39
N GLY A 18 3.01 9.11 -6.70
CA GLY A 18 1.68 9.38 -7.23
C GLY A 18 0.62 9.53 -6.14
N ASP A 19 -0.56 10.02 -6.54
CA ASP A 19 -1.73 10.12 -5.67
C ASP A 19 -2.33 8.74 -5.32
N THR A 20 -2.02 7.73 -6.13
CA THR A 20 -2.47 6.36 -6.02
C THR A 20 -1.30 5.38 -5.92
N VAL A 21 -1.55 4.23 -5.31
CA VAL A 21 -0.61 3.13 -5.19
C VAL A 21 -1.34 1.79 -5.37
N ALA A 22 -0.66 0.80 -5.92
CA ALA A 22 -1.16 -0.56 -5.97
C ALA A 22 -1.04 -1.22 -4.58
N ILE A 23 -2.15 -1.69 -4.03
CA ILE A 23 -2.25 -2.32 -2.71
C ILE A 23 -2.62 -3.78 -2.86
N VAL A 24 -1.89 -4.66 -2.16
CA VAL A 24 -2.24 -6.06 -1.99
C VAL A 24 -3.12 -6.21 -0.76
N ARG A 25 -4.33 -6.76 -0.91
CA ARG A 25 -5.21 -7.07 0.21
C ARG A 25 -5.28 -8.57 0.48
N LYS A 26 -5.28 -8.96 1.76
CA LYS A 26 -5.57 -10.33 2.21
C LYS A 26 -6.65 -10.28 3.27
N ASN A 27 -7.75 -11.01 3.05
CA ASN A 27 -8.91 -11.02 3.95
C ASN A 27 -9.45 -9.60 4.26
N GLY A 28 -9.44 -8.71 3.27
CA GLY A 28 -9.87 -7.32 3.39
C GLY A 28 -8.86 -6.37 4.04
N GLN A 29 -7.77 -6.87 4.63
CA GLN A 29 -6.73 -6.07 5.27
C GLN A 29 -5.62 -5.71 4.29
N ILE A 30 -5.02 -4.51 4.48
CA ILE A 30 -3.83 -4.07 3.74
C ILE A 30 -2.66 -4.98 4.11
N PHE A 31 -2.19 -5.76 3.14
CA PHE A 31 -1.10 -6.71 3.34
C PHE A 31 0.24 -6.12 2.93
N ASP A 32 0.29 -5.46 1.78
CA ASP A 32 1.49 -4.87 1.17
C ASP A 32 1.14 -3.82 0.09
N TYR A 33 2.14 -3.12 -0.45
CA TYR A 33 2.03 -2.29 -1.65
C TYR A 33 2.95 -2.82 -2.77
N VAL A 34 2.70 -2.38 -4.01
CA VAL A 34 3.49 -2.81 -5.18
C VAL A 34 4.01 -1.58 -5.91
N LEU A 35 5.32 -1.54 -6.14
CA LEU A 35 5.97 -0.49 -6.94
C LEU A 35 5.86 -0.80 -8.44
N PRO A 36 5.95 0.21 -9.32
CA PRO A 36 5.76 0.03 -10.77
C PRO A 36 6.67 -1.01 -11.45
N HIS A 37 7.80 -1.38 -10.83
CA HIS A 37 8.78 -2.33 -11.36
C HIS A 37 8.70 -3.72 -10.73
N GLU A 38 7.74 -3.94 -9.83
CA GLU A 38 7.58 -5.20 -9.12
C GLU A 38 6.53 -6.09 -9.79
N SER A 39 6.76 -7.40 -9.73
CA SER A 39 5.83 -8.38 -10.25
C SER A 39 4.80 -8.78 -9.19
N VAL A 40 3.52 -8.70 -9.58
CA VAL A 40 2.40 -9.20 -8.79
C VAL A 40 2.21 -10.68 -9.05
N ARG A 41 1.93 -11.46 -8.01
CA ARG A 41 1.59 -12.89 -8.18
C ARG A 41 0.14 -13.03 -8.62
N SER A 42 -0.16 -13.99 -9.49
CA SER A 42 -1.50 -14.14 -10.11
C SER A 42 -2.66 -14.39 -9.13
N TRP A 43 -2.36 -14.79 -7.89
CA TRP A 43 -3.33 -15.03 -6.82
C TRP A 43 -3.48 -13.86 -5.84
N GLU A 44 -2.75 -12.77 -6.04
CA GLU A 44 -2.85 -11.57 -5.21
C GLU A 44 -3.98 -10.68 -5.73
N VAL A 45 -4.85 -10.24 -4.83
CA VAL A 45 -5.86 -9.23 -5.15
C VAL A 45 -5.18 -7.88 -5.01
N VAL A 46 -4.99 -7.21 -6.15
CA VAL A 46 -4.36 -5.89 -6.21
C VAL A 46 -5.38 -4.84 -6.63
N THR A 47 -5.44 -3.76 -5.85
CA THR A 47 -6.32 -2.62 -6.07
C THR A 47 -5.49 -1.34 -6.13
N GLU A 48 -5.82 -0.44 -7.06
CA GLU A 48 -5.25 0.90 -7.07
C GLU A 48 -6.03 1.78 -6.09
N GLU A 49 -5.35 2.31 -5.08
CA GLU A 49 -5.98 3.04 -3.98
C GLU A 49 -5.29 4.37 -3.73
N ARG A 50 -6.05 5.37 -3.26
CA ARG A 50 -5.49 6.68 -2.91
C ARG A 50 -4.55 6.56 -1.72
N VAL A 51 -3.35 7.12 -1.84
CA VAL A 51 -2.32 7.11 -0.78
C VAL A 51 -2.87 7.66 0.54
N GLU A 52 -3.66 8.74 0.47
CA GLU A 52 -4.32 9.34 1.65
C GLU A 52 -5.29 8.37 2.36
N ALA A 53 -6.02 7.55 1.60
CA ALA A 53 -6.97 6.60 2.15
C ALA A 53 -6.25 5.44 2.85
N VAL A 54 -5.17 4.93 2.24
CA VAL A 54 -4.31 3.88 2.80
C VAL A 54 -3.67 4.36 4.10
N LEU A 55 -3.09 5.57 4.13
CA LEU A 55 -2.52 6.16 5.35
C LEU A 55 -3.55 6.28 6.48
N LYS A 56 -4.79 6.67 6.15
CA LYS A 56 -5.87 6.79 7.12
C LYS A 56 -6.29 5.44 7.69
N GLU A 57 -6.41 4.41 6.84
CA GLU A 57 -6.72 3.04 7.28
C GLU A 57 -5.62 2.50 8.20
N LEU A 58 -4.35 2.60 7.79
CA LEU A 58 -3.21 2.14 8.58
C LEU A 58 -3.04 2.89 9.92
N HIS A 59 -3.46 4.16 9.99
CA HIS A 59 -3.43 4.93 11.24
C HIS A 59 -4.55 4.58 12.22
N CYS A 60 -5.72 4.17 11.69
CA CYS A 60 -6.90 3.85 12.51
C CYS A 60 -6.93 2.42 13.05
N ILE A 61 -6.00 1.55 12.64
CA ILE A 61 -5.80 0.23 13.26
C ILE A 61 -5.00 0.45 14.57
N LYS A 62 -5.70 0.69 15.68
CA LYS A 62 -5.15 0.60 17.04
C LYS A 62 -5.68 -0.63 17.75
#